data_AF-A0A416C253-F1
#
_entry.id   AF-A0A416C253-F1
#
_cell.length_a   1.000
_cell.length_b   1.000
_cell.length_c   1.000
_cell.angle_alpha   90.00
_cell.angle_beta   90.00
_cell.angle_gamma   90.00
#
_symmetry.space_group_name_H-M   'P 1'
#
loop_
_entity.id
_entity.type
_entity.pdbx_description
1 polymer ?
#
loop_
_entity_poly.entity_id
_entity_poly.type
_entity_poly.pdbx_seq_one_letter_code
_entity_poly.pdbx_strand_id
1 'polypeptide(L)'
;MSKKLIYFWKKILILTWMFSLFLGILAGPCAVDAKNQKEKKEYGVFLSIDSSQIKKLYGYRLVVIDAQYFSAKDIRTLHKKGVKVYTYLNVGSIENFRYYYKKYEYLTIGNYENWEEEKWVDVSNKDWQKFMGKLSKKLLKKGVDGFFIDNCDVYDYAKTKKNFKGLAKILKKIKRLGKGVMINGGDVFVTKYRKTYGSAKDIMTAVNQESVWSSIRFETSTFGKQPKDVRKYFSDYVQKCKKDRMEVYLLEYTKDKKLIRKIKQYCRKNKFHYYISDSIELD
;
A
#
# COMPACT_ATOMS: atom_id res chain seq x y z
N MET A 1 52.35 48.26 -19.49
CA MET A 1 51.75 47.50 -18.35
C MET A 1 52.89 47.02 -17.45
N SER A 2 52.89 47.33 -16.14
CA SER A 2 54.05 47.05 -15.28
C SER A 2 54.24 45.53 -15.06
N LYS A 3 55.50 45.07 -14.93
CA LYS A 3 55.81 43.64 -14.68
C LYS A 3 55.09 43.08 -13.44
N LYS A 4 54.83 43.92 -12.43
CA LYS A 4 54.04 43.55 -11.24
C LYS A 4 52.57 43.26 -11.57
N LEU A 5 51.97 44.05 -12.47
CA LEU A 5 50.58 43.87 -12.87
C LEU A 5 50.42 42.55 -13.65
N ILE A 6 51.33 42.24 -14.59
CA ILE A 6 51.31 40.98 -15.34
C ILE A 6 51.44 39.76 -14.41
N TYR A 7 52.28 39.84 -13.38
CA TYR A 7 52.46 38.76 -12.41
C TYR A 7 51.23 38.55 -11.52
N PHE A 8 50.56 39.64 -11.15
CA PHE A 8 49.30 39.60 -10.39
C PHE A 8 48.17 38.94 -11.19
N TRP A 9 48.01 39.30 -12.46
CA TRP A 9 47.02 38.68 -13.36
C TRP A 9 47.33 37.20 -13.64
N LYS A 10 48.60 36.81 -13.78
CA LYS A 10 49.00 35.40 -13.90
C LYS A 10 48.66 34.59 -12.63
N LYS A 11 48.87 35.13 -11.43
CA LYS A 11 48.49 34.45 -10.17
C LYS A 11 46.97 34.26 -10.05
N ILE A 12 46.17 35.26 -10.43
CA ILE A 12 44.71 35.16 -10.43
C ILE A 12 44.21 34.10 -11.42
N LEU A 13 44.78 34.05 -12.64
CA LEU A 13 44.45 33.05 -13.65
C LEU A 13 44.80 31.62 -13.23
N ILE A 14 45.91 31.42 -12.51
CA ILE A 14 46.31 30.11 -11.98
C ILE A 14 45.38 29.69 -10.83
N LEU A 15 44.99 30.61 -9.94
CA LEU A 15 44.05 30.31 -8.86
C LEU A 15 42.65 29.96 -9.40
N THR A 16 42.15 30.66 -10.43
CA THR A 16 40.85 30.35 -11.03
C THR A 16 40.87 29.01 -11.79
N TRP A 17 41.98 28.67 -12.45
CA TRP A 17 42.15 27.34 -13.05
C TRP A 17 42.19 26.21 -11.99
N MET A 18 42.89 26.41 -10.88
CA MET A 18 42.93 25.42 -9.79
C MET A 18 41.57 25.24 -9.09
N PHE A 19 40.80 26.32 -8.92
CA PHE A 19 39.44 26.25 -8.35
C PHE A 19 38.46 25.53 -9.28
N SER A 20 38.62 25.69 -10.59
CA SER A 20 37.80 25.02 -11.62
C SER A 20 38.06 23.50 -11.68
N LEU A 21 39.33 23.08 -11.53
CA LEU A 21 39.68 21.65 -11.43
C LEU A 21 39.14 21.00 -10.16
N PHE A 22 39.10 21.71 -9.03
CA PHE A 22 38.54 21.19 -7.78
C PHE A 22 37.01 20.98 -7.82
N LEU A 23 36.27 21.83 -8.53
CA LEU A 23 34.83 21.68 -8.74
C LEU A 23 34.49 20.51 -9.69
N GLY A 24 35.33 20.23 -10.68
CA GLY A 24 35.13 19.13 -11.62
C GLY A 24 35.31 17.73 -11.00
N ILE A 25 36.19 17.60 -10.00
CA ILE A 25 36.51 16.31 -9.36
C ILE A 25 35.47 15.94 -8.28
N LEU A 26 34.79 16.92 -7.65
CA LEU A 26 33.74 16.66 -6.66
C LEU A 26 32.36 16.38 -7.26
N ALA A 27 32.09 16.82 -8.49
CA ALA A 27 30.80 16.63 -9.15
C ALA A 27 30.67 15.29 -9.92
N GLY A 28 31.79 14.63 -10.22
CA GLY A 28 31.84 13.43 -11.08
C GLY A 28 31.12 12.18 -10.51
N PRO A 29 31.33 11.79 -9.24
CA PRO A 29 30.70 10.58 -8.71
C PRO A 29 29.23 10.77 -8.32
N CYS A 30 28.87 11.94 -7.77
CA CYS A 30 27.50 12.20 -7.30
C CYS A 30 26.50 12.47 -8.44
N ALA A 31 26.92 13.04 -9.56
CA ALA A 31 26.03 13.35 -10.68
C ALA A 31 25.73 12.14 -11.58
N VAL A 32 26.64 11.16 -11.65
CA VAL A 32 26.48 9.95 -12.47
C VAL A 32 25.53 8.95 -11.81
N ASP A 33 25.56 8.83 -10.48
CA ASP A 33 24.63 7.98 -9.72
C ASP A 33 23.17 8.48 -9.76
N ALA A 34 22.96 9.80 -9.87
CA ALA A 34 21.62 10.39 -9.96
C ALA A 34 20.95 10.16 -11.33
N LYS A 35 21.72 10.01 -12.41
CA LYS A 35 21.19 9.87 -13.77
C LYS A 35 20.78 8.43 -14.14
N ASN A 36 21.24 7.42 -13.41
CA ASN A 36 20.99 6.00 -13.72
C ASN A 36 19.97 5.30 -12.79
N GLN A 37 19.38 6.01 -11.82
CA GLN A 37 18.27 5.44 -11.06
C GLN A 37 16.96 5.61 -11.83
N LYS A 38 16.51 4.51 -12.46
CA LYS A 38 15.16 4.39 -13.01
C LYS A 38 14.15 4.91 -11.99
N GLU A 39 13.31 5.87 -12.40
CA GLU A 39 12.32 6.48 -11.52
C GLU A 39 11.48 5.39 -10.85
N LYS A 40 11.42 5.43 -9.52
CA LYS A 40 10.65 4.46 -8.75
C LYS A 40 9.17 4.66 -8.95
N LYS A 41 8.43 3.56 -9.08
CA LYS A 41 6.97 3.59 -9.01
C LYS A 41 6.54 3.99 -7.60
N GLU A 42 5.49 4.79 -7.50
CA GLU A 42 5.02 5.30 -6.20
C GLU A 42 4.48 4.18 -5.28
N TYR A 43 3.78 3.21 -5.86
CA TYR A 43 3.01 2.20 -5.12
C TYR A 43 2.99 0.86 -5.86
N GLY A 44 3.07 -0.24 -5.12
CA GLY A 44 2.88 -1.60 -5.63
C GLY A 44 2.33 -2.54 -4.55
N VAL A 45 1.59 -3.56 -4.97
CA VAL A 45 1.00 -4.58 -4.08
C VAL A 45 1.50 -5.95 -4.54
N PHE A 46 2.09 -6.70 -3.62
CA PHE A 46 2.70 -8.00 -3.87
C PHE A 46 2.37 -8.98 -2.74
N LEU A 47 1.27 -9.72 -2.86
CA LEU A 47 0.78 -10.59 -1.79
C LEU A 47 1.28 -12.04 -1.92
N SER A 48 1.56 -12.49 -3.13
CA SER A 48 2.03 -13.86 -3.42
C SER A 48 3.53 -13.95 -3.65
N ILE A 49 4.32 -13.20 -2.87
CA ILE A 49 5.79 -13.25 -2.90
C ILE A 49 6.39 -13.45 -1.50
N ASP A 50 7.64 -13.89 -1.46
CA ASP A 50 8.43 -13.97 -0.23
C ASP A 50 9.80 -13.28 -0.33
N SER A 51 10.61 -13.42 0.73
CA SER A 51 11.94 -12.82 0.82
C SER A 51 12.90 -13.19 -0.33
N SER A 52 12.72 -14.34 -1.00
CA SER A 52 13.53 -14.75 -2.15
C SER A 52 13.36 -13.80 -3.35
N GLN A 53 12.20 -13.16 -3.47
CA GLN A 53 11.85 -12.25 -4.56
C GLN A 53 11.97 -10.76 -4.19
N ILE A 54 12.58 -10.44 -3.04
CA ILE A 54 12.68 -9.07 -2.48
C ILE A 54 13.21 -8.02 -3.47
N LYS A 55 14.03 -8.41 -4.45
CA LYS A 55 14.57 -7.51 -5.48
C LYS A 55 13.47 -6.88 -6.35
N LYS A 56 12.32 -7.57 -6.56
CA LYS A 56 11.16 -7.02 -7.29
C LYS A 56 10.65 -5.71 -6.67
N LEU A 57 10.85 -5.55 -5.36
CA LEU A 57 10.31 -4.43 -4.57
C LEU A 57 11.17 -3.16 -4.65
N TYR A 58 12.43 -3.25 -5.08
CA TYR A 58 13.37 -2.12 -5.05
C TYR A 58 12.98 -0.96 -5.97
N GLY A 59 12.20 -1.26 -7.02
CA GLY A 59 11.69 -0.26 -7.97
C GLY A 59 10.50 0.55 -7.47
N TYR A 60 10.10 0.41 -6.20
CA TYR A 60 8.92 1.06 -5.62
C TYR A 60 9.30 2.00 -4.46
N ARG A 61 8.46 3.00 -4.19
CA ARG A 61 8.57 3.88 -3.00
C ARG A 61 7.77 3.34 -1.82
N LEU A 62 6.60 2.75 -2.07
CA LEU A 62 5.80 2.03 -1.10
C LEU A 62 5.37 0.69 -1.70
N VAL A 63 5.51 -0.37 -0.91
CA VAL A 63 5.01 -1.70 -1.26
C VAL A 63 4.06 -2.21 -0.18
N VAL A 64 3.01 -2.89 -0.60
CA VAL A 64 2.19 -3.74 0.26
C VAL A 64 2.66 -5.18 0.06
N ILE A 65 3.04 -5.86 1.14
CA ILE A 65 3.46 -7.26 1.13
C ILE A 65 2.86 -8.00 2.31
N ASP A 66 2.77 -9.32 2.24
CA ASP A 66 2.53 -10.13 3.43
C ASP A 66 3.81 -10.27 4.26
N ALA A 67 4.00 -9.33 5.19
CA ALA A 67 5.20 -9.32 6.02
C ALA A 67 5.28 -10.51 7.00
N GLN A 68 4.32 -11.44 7.03
CA GLN A 68 4.48 -12.70 7.76
C GLN A 68 5.59 -13.57 7.14
N TYR A 69 5.77 -13.51 5.81
CA TYR A 69 6.81 -14.24 5.05
C TYR A 69 8.16 -13.50 4.94
N PHE A 70 8.29 -12.35 5.61
CA PHE A 70 9.51 -11.55 5.61
C PHE A 70 10.08 -11.42 7.02
N SER A 71 11.40 -11.42 7.16
CA SER A 71 12.08 -11.16 8.42
C SER A 71 12.23 -9.66 8.68
N ALA A 72 12.55 -9.26 9.92
CA ALA A 72 12.90 -7.87 10.22
C ALA A 72 14.15 -7.39 9.46
N LYS A 73 15.06 -8.31 9.09
CA LYS A 73 16.24 -7.99 8.28
C LYS A 73 15.85 -7.63 6.84
N ASP A 74 14.84 -8.30 6.31
CA ASP A 74 14.32 -8.03 4.96
C ASP A 74 13.65 -6.65 4.92
N ILE A 75 12.81 -6.34 5.92
CA ILE A 75 12.18 -5.01 6.03
C ILE A 75 13.25 -3.90 6.13
N ARG A 76 14.30 -4.09 6.94
CA ARG A 76 15.44 -3.16 6.99
C ARG A 76 16.17 -3.04 5.66
N THR A 77 16.28 -4.12 4.89
CA THR A 77 16.88 -4.10 3.55
C THR A 77 16.05 -3.23 2.59
N LEU A 78 14.72 -3.36 2.62
CA LEU A 78 13.80 -2.51 1.86
C LEU A 78 13.92 -1.04 2.26
N HIS A 79 14.00 -0.75 3.56
CA HIS A 79 14.22 0.62 4.06
C HIS A 79 15.53 1.22 3.59
N LYS A 80 16.64 0.46 3.60
CA LYS A 80 17.94 0.91 3.05
C LYS A 80 17.87 1.22 1.55
N LYS A 81 16.95 0.59 0.84
CA LYS A 81 16.65 0.89 -0.56
C LYS A 81 15.65 2.04 -0.72
N GLY A 82 15.20 2.68 0.35
CA GLY A 82 14.21 3.76 0.30
C GLY A 82 12.82 3.26 -0.09
N VAL A 83 12.44 2.05 0.33
CA VAL A 83 11.12 1.46 0.12
C VAL A 83 10.38 1.41 1.46
N LYS A 84 9.20 2.01 1.54
CA LYS A 84 8.28 1.87 2.69
C LYS A 84 7.48 0.58 2.56
N VAL A 85 7.20 -0.07 3.69
CA VAL A 85 6.49 -1.36 3.71
C VAL A 85 5.18 -1.26 4.49
N TYR A 86 4.07 -1.50 3.79
CA TYR A 86 2.78 -1.77 4.43
C TYR A 86 2.57 -3.27 4.47
N THR A 87 2.18 -3.81 5.62
CA THR A 87 1.89 -5.24 5.74
C THR A 87 0.43 -5.52 5.43
N TYR A 88 0.17 -6.53 4.61
CA TYR A 88 -1.13 -7.19 4.54
C TYR A 88 -1.53 -7.70 5.93
N LEU A 89 -2.80 -7.49 6.27
CA LEU A 89 -3.43 -8.06 7.45
C LEU A 89 -4.93 -8.21 7.19
N ASN A 90 -5.34 -9.44 6.96
CA ASN A 90 -6.74 -9.83 6.92
C ASN A 90 -7.37 -9.74 8.31
N VAL A 91 -8.43 -8.94 8.46
CA VAL A 91 -9.15 -8.81 9.76
C VAL A 91 -10.55 -9.41 9.75
N GLY A 92 -11.11 -9.70 8.57
CA GLY A 92 -12.49 -10.13 8.40
C GLY A 92 -12.67 -11.62 8.06
N SER A 93 -11.59 -12.29 7.70
CA SER A 93 -11.58 -13.69 7.30
C SER A 93 -10.28 -14.37 7.73
N ILE A 94 -10.20 -15.67 7.51
CA ILE A 94 -9.08 -16.52 7.86
C ILE A 94 -8.71 -17.44 6.69
N GLU A 95 -7.44 -17.47 6.32
CA GLU A 95 -6.93 -18.33 5.26
C GLU A 95 -6.36 -19.65 5.81
N ASN A 96 -6.61 -20.77 5.12
CA ASN A 96 -6.31 -22.12 5.60
C ASN A 96 -4.81 -22.46 5.68
N PHE A 97 -3.98 -21.74 4.93
CA PHE A 97 -2.53 -21.88 4.93
C PHE A 97 -1.86 -21.14 6.10
N ARG A 98 -2.62 -20.37 6.90
CA ARG A 98 -2.09 -19.68 8.07
C ARG A 98 -1.77 -20.68 9.18
N TYR A 99 -0.61 -20.52 9.81
CA TYR A 99 -0.20 -21.34 10.97
C TYR A 99 -1.22 -21.31 12.13
N TYR A 100 -2.08 -20.29 12.18
CA TYR A 100 -3.11 -20.10 13.20
C TYR A 100 -4.51 -20.57 12.76
N TYR A 101 -4.68 -21.11 11.55
CA TYR A 101 -5.99 -21.51 11.02
C TYR A 101 -6.72 -22.46 11.96
N LYS A 102 -6.11 -23.61 12.27
CA LYS A 102 -6.70 -24.65 13.14
C LYS A 102 -7.12 -24.13 14.51
N LYS A 103 -6.44 -23.10 15.02
CA LYS A 103 -6.77 -22.49 16.30
C LYS A 103 -8.04 -21.63 16.25
N TYR A 104 -8.32 -20.99 15.12
CA TYR A 104 -9.39 -20.00 14.98
C TYR A 104 -10.48 -20.42 13.97
N GLU A 105 -10.39 -21.60 13.35
CA GLU A 105 -11.38 -22.11 12.39
C GLU A 105 -12.79 -22.22 13.00
N TYR A 106 -12.92 -22.42 14.32
CA TYR A 106 -14.21 -22.42 15.01
C TYR A 106 -14.95 -21.06 14.98
N LEU A 107 -14.26 -19.98 14.57
CA LEU A 107 -14.83 -18.63 14.44
C LEU A 107 -15.39 -18.34 13.06
N THR A 108 -15.30 -19.30 12.13
CA THR A 108 -15.76 -19.07 10.76
C THR A 108 -17.28 -18.94 10.72
N ILE A 109 -17.77 -17.95 10.00
CA ILE A 109 -19.20 -17.66 9.82
C ILE A 109 -19.69 -17.92 8.40
N GLY A 110 -18.81 -18.34 7.50
CA GLY A 110 -19.17 -18.78 6.15
C GLY A 110 -18.00 -18.82 5.19
N ASN A 111 -18.26 -19.31 3.99
CA ASN A 111 -17.29 -19.40 2.89
C ASN A 111 -17.00 -18.02 2.32
N TYR A 112 -15.77 -17.82 1.86
CA TYR A 112 -15.37 -16.63 1.12
C TYR A 112 -15.55 -16.87 -0.39
N GLU A 113 -16.12 -15.90 -1.09
CA GLU A 113 -16.42 -16.07 -2.51
C GLU A 113 -15.13 -15.99 -3.36
N ASN A 114 -14.98 -16.90 -4.34
CA ASN A 114 -13.84 -17.02 -5.25
C ASN A 114 -12.49 -17.45 -4.63
N TRP A 115 -12.44 -17.70 -3.31
CA TRP A 115 -11.22 -18.10 -2.59
C TRP A 115 -11.54 -19.27 -1.64
N GLU A 116 -11.37 -20.51 -2.10
CA GLU A 116 -11.75 -21.73 -1.35
C GLU A 116 -10.92 -21.93 -0.08
N GLU A 117 -9.72 -21.38 -0.06
CA GLU A 117 -8.81 -21.38 1.07
C GLU A 117 -9.22 -20.41 2.17
N GLU A 118 -10.23 -19.57 1.95
CA GLU A 118 -10.60 -18.47 2.82
C GLU A 118 -12.02 -18.59 3.37
N LYS A 119 -12.22 -18.16 4.63
CA LYS A 119 -13.52 -18.16 5.29
C LYS A 119 -13.75 -16.87 6.08
N TRP A 120 -14.95 -16.32 6.03
CA TRP A 120 -15.36 -15.18 6.86
C TRP A 120 -15.29 -15.52 8.35
N VAL A 121 -14.95 -14.55 9.19
CA VAL A 121 -14.77 -14.72 10.65
C VAL A 121 -15.70 -13.81 11.45
N ASP A 122 -16.20 -14.29 12.59
CA ASP A 122 -16.87 -13.46 13.59
C ASP A 122 -15.90 -12.44 14.24
N VAL A 123 -15.84 -11.24 13.66
CA VAL A 123 -15.00 -10.13 14.17
C VAL A 123 -15.47 -9.56 15.50
N SER A 124 -16.67 -9.92 15.97
CA SER A 124 -17.14 -9.57 17.31
C SER A 124 -16.51 -10.43 18.40
N ASN A 125 -15.97 -11.60 18.05
CA ASN A 125 -15.36 -12.51 18.99
C ASN A 125 -14.10 -11.92 19.66
N LYS A 126 -13.99 -12.08 20.99
CA LYS A 126 -12.90 -11.50 21.78
C LYS A 126 -11.55 -12.15 21.49
N ASP A 127 -11.52 -13.44 21.17
CA ASP A 127 -10.28 -14.17 20.88
C ASP A 127 -9.68 -13.70 19.56
N TRP A 128 -10.51 -13.50 18.53
CA TRP A 128 -10.08 -12.89 17.27
C TRP A 128 -9.54 -11.47 17.49
N GLN A 129 -10.27 -10.63 18.23
CA GLN A 129 -9.83 -9.26 18.54
C GLN A 129 -8.53 -9.20 19.36
N LYS A 130 -8.28 -10.20 20.21
CA LYS A 130 -7.04 -10.33 20.98
C LYS A 130 -5.91 -10.80 20.08
N PHE A 131 -6.19 -11.75 19.19
CA PHE A 131 -5.25 -12.28 18.22
C PHE A 131 -4.79 -11.20 17.22
N MET A 132 -5.71 -10.49 16.57
CA MET A 132 -5.40 -9.38 15.66
C MET A 132 -4.54 -8.30 16.32
N GLY A 133 -4.81 -8.00 17.59
CA GLY A 133 -3.99 -7.08 18.39
C GLY A 133 -2.58 -7.60 18.67
N LYS A 134 -2.39 -8.90 18.85
CA LYS A 134 -1.07 -9.52 19.02
C LYS A 134 -0.31 -9.61 17.70
N LEU A 135 -0.98 -10.02 16.62
CA LEU A 135 -0.40 -10.16 15.29
C LEU A 135 0.08 -8.81 14.74
N SER A 136 -0.76 -7.78 14.79
CA SER A 136 -0.38 -6.41 14.39
C SER A 136 0.84 -5.89 15.16
N LYS A 137 0.92 -6.12 16.48
CA LYS A 137 2.13 -5.78 17.28
C LYS A 137 3.36 -6.58 16.86
N LYS A 138 3.21 -7.88 16.52
CA LYS A 138 4.32 -8.72 16.02
C LYS A 138 4.84 -8.19 14.68
N LEU A 139 3.94 -7.80 13.78
CA LEU A 139 4.29 -7.20 12.49
C LEU A 139 4.96 -5.83 12.66
N LEU A 140 4.44 -4.98 13.56
CA LEU A 140 5.08 -3.70 13.90
C LEU A 140 6.54 -3.88 14.36
N LYS A 141 6.80 -4.89 15.20
CA LYS A 141 8.16 -5.21 15.67
C LYS A 141 9.12 -5.62 14.55
N LYS A 142 8.61 -6.07 13.38
CA LYS A 142 9.45 -6.33 12.19
C LYS A 142 9.92 -5.04 11.52
N GLY A 143 9.31 -3.89 11.84
CA GLY A 143 9.67 -2.58 11.32
C GLY A 143 8.76 -2.05 10.21
N VAL A 144 7.57 -2.61 10.01
CA VAL A 144 6.65 -2.14 8.96
C VAL A 144 6.22 -0.67 9.19
N ASP A 145 5.97 0.06 8.11
CA ASP A 145 5.60 1.48 8.09
C ASP A 145 4.09 1.71 8.19
N GLY A 146 3.30 0.69 7.87
CA GLY A 146 1.85 0.75 7.89
C GLY A 146 1.18 -0.61 7.77
N PHE A 147 -0.14 -0.59 7.83
CA PHE A 147 -1.00 -1.76 7.70
C PHE A 147 -1.93 -1.57 6.51
N PHE A 148 -1.92 -2.53 5.61
CA PHE A 148 -2.93 -2.73 4.59
C PHE A 148 -3.96 -3.70 5.16
N ILE A 149 -5.13 -3.20 5.52
CA ILE A 149 -6.17 -3.95 6.22
C ILE A 149 -7.18 -4.44 5.22
N ASP A 150 -7.31 -5.75 5.14
CA ASP A 150 -8.20 -6.40 4.19
C ASP A 150 -9.48 -6.92 4.85
N ASN A 151 -10.51 -7.10 4.02
CA ASN A 151 -11.77 -7.78 4.37
C ASN A 151 -12.59 -7.10 5.46
N CYS A 152 -12.60 -5.77 5.47
CA CYS A 152 -13.60 -5.01 6.22
C CYS A 152 -15.04 -5.26 5.71
N ASP A 153 -15.18 -5.86 4.52
CA ASP A 153 -16.41 -6.31 3.89
C ASP A 153 -17.12 -7.45 4.63
N VAL A 154 -16.46 -8.07 5.63
CA VAL A 154 -17.13 -8.99 6.58
C VAL A 154 -18.36 -8.34 7.24
N TYR A 155 -18.36 -7.01 7.39
CA TYR A 155 -19.54 -6.30 7.85
C TYR A 155 -20.67 -6.31 6.83
N ASP A 156 -20.37 -6.23 5.53
CA ASP A 156 -21.38 -6.33 4.48
C ASP A 156 -21.94 -7.76 4.39
N TYR A 157 -21.07 -8.76 4.54
CA TYR A 157 -21.45 -10.17 4.64
C TYR A 157 -22.36 -10.45 5.86
N ALA A 158 -21.97 -9.95 7.04
CA ALA A 158 -22.70 -10.17 8.29
C ALA A 158 -22.97 -8.85 9.03
N LYS A 159 -24.01 -8.12 8.57
CA LYS A 159 -24.44 -6.76 8.99
C LYS A 159 -25.00 -6.63 10.40
N THR A 160 -24.36 -7.24 11.38
CA THR A 160 -24.79 -7.18 12.79
C THR A 160 -24.16 -5.99 13.52
N LYS A 161 -24.87 -5.47 14.54
CA LYS A 161 -24.31 -4.44 15.46
C LYS A 161 -23.04 -4.94 16.16
N LYS A 162 -22.96 -6.25 16.43
CA LYS A 162 -21.80 -6.89 17.06
C LYS A 162 -20.57 -6.86 16.13
N ASN A 163 -20.73 -7.24 14.86
CA ASN A 163 -19.64 -7.20 13.88
C ASN A 163 -19.16 -5.78 13.61
N PHE A 164 -20.09 -4.83 13.45
CA PHE A 164 -19.72 -3.41 13.30
C PHE A 164 -18.83 -2.91 14.44
N LYS A 165 -19.25 -3.16 15.70
CA LYS A 165 -18.47 -2.78 16.90
C LYS A 165 -17.16 -3.56 17.02
N GLY A 166 -17.17 -4.85 16.68
CA GLY A 166 -16.01 -5.73 16.71
C GLY A 166 -14.92 -5.27 15.74
N LEU A 167 -15.27 -5.06 14.48
CA LEU A 167 -14.38 -4.56 13.45
C LEU A 167 -13.84 -3.16 13.80
N ALA A 168 -14.70 -2.23 14.21
CA ALA A 168 -14.28 -0.92 14.70
C ALA A 168 -13.24 -1.02 15.83
N LYS A 169 -13.42 -1.95 16.78
CA LYS A 169 -12.48 -2.16 17.89
C LYS A 169 -11.13 -2.71 17.43
N ILE A 170 -11.11 -3.60 16.42
CA ILE A 170 -9.87 -4.10 15.81
C ILE A 170 -9.13 -2.94 15.14
N LEU A 171 -9.80 -2.17 14.29
CA LEU A 171 -9.19 -1.08 13.54
C LEU A 171 -8.66 0.03 14.48
N LYS A 172 -9.43 0.44 15.50
CA LYS A 172 -8.94 1.40 16.51
C LYS A 172 -7.69 0.89 17.25
N LYS A 173 -7.63 -0.42 17.56
CA LYS A 173 -6.44 -1.01 18.21
C LYS A 173 -5.22 -0.91 17.30
N ILE A 174 -5.37 -1.20 16.01
CA ILE A 174 -4.29 -1.13 15.02
C ILE A 174 -3.89 0.32 14.79
N LYS A 175 -4.85 1.24 14.62
CA LYS A 175 -4.59 2.68 14.43
C LYS A 175 -3.81 3.29 15.60
N ARG A 176 -4.06 2.84 16.84
CA ARG A 176 -3.30 3.24 18.05
C ARG A 176 -1.84 2.80 18.05
N LEU A 177 -1.41 1.92 17.14
CA LEU A 177 0.02 1.60 16.95
C LEU A 177 0.82 2.75 16.33
N GLY A 178 0.15 3.85 15.92
CA GLY A 178 0.82 5.07 15.47
C GLY A 178 1.36 5.00 14.03
N LYS A 179 1.00 3.96 13.27
CA LYS A 179 1.35 3.79 11.86
C LYS A 179 0.18 4.10 10.93
N GLY A 180 0.46 4.18 9.63
CA GLY A 180 -0.57 4.30 8.61
C GLY A 180 -1.47 3.06 8.58
N VAL A 181 -2.76 3.27 8.31
CA VAL A 181 -3.76 2.21 8.17
C VAL A 181 -4.52 2.47 6.87
N MET A 182 -4.25 1.65 5.87
CA MET A 182 -4.87 1.65 4.57
C MET A 182 -5.94 0.55 4.55
N ILE A 183 -7.23 0.92 4.53
CA ILE A 183 -8.30 -0.07 4.40
C ILE A 183 -8.47 -0.40 2.92
N ASN A 184 -8.43 -1.68 2.58
CA ASN A 184 -8.77 -2.20 1.27
C ASN A 184 -10.28 -2.46 1.18
N GLY A 185 -10.95 -1.89 0.17
CA GLY A 185 -12.40 -2.01 0.02
C GLY A 185 -13.16 -1.49 1.24
N GLY A 186 -14.04 -2.32 1.82
CA GLY A 186 -14.73 -2.02 3.08
C GLY A 186 -15.69 -0.84 3.01
N ASP A 187 -16.14 -0.44 1.82
CA ASP A 187 -16.82 0.84 1.59
C ASP A 187 -18.15 0.96 2.35
N VAL A 188 -18.88 -0.15 2.48
CA VAL A 188 -20.12 -0.23 3.26
C VAL A 188 -19.84 0.01 4.74
N PHE A 189 -18.80 -0.64 5.28
CA PHE A 189 -18.37 -0.46 6.67
C PHE A 189 -17.90 0.97 6.93
N VAL A 190 -16.96 1.48 6.12
CA VAL A 190 -16.39 2.83 6.27
C VAL A 190 -17.48 3.90 6.15
N THR A 191 -18.41 3.74 5.19
CA THR A 191 -19.55 4.65 5.03
C THR A 191 -20.45 4.64 6.26
N LYS A 192 -20.80 3.47 6.80
CA LYS A 192 -21.59 3.36 8.03
C LYS A 192 -20.83 3.93 9.23
N TYR A 193 -19.52 3.69 9.31
CA TYR A 193 -18.67 4.19 10.38
C TYR A 193 -18.66 5.71 10.43
N ARG A 194 -18.43 6.36 9.28
CA ARG A 194 -18.47 7.82 9.16
C ARG A 194 -19.83 8.41 9.51
N LYS A 195 -20.92 7.79 9.07
CA LYS A 195 -22.29 8.20 9.47
C LYS A 195 -22.52 8.09 10.97
N THR A 196 -21.87 7.14 11.64
CA THR A 196 -22.05 6.87 13.07
C THR A 196 -21.16 7.76 13.95
N TYR A 197 -19.94 8.05 13.53
CA TYR A 197 -18.92 8.72 14.35
C TYR A 197 -18.46 10.08 13.80
N GLY A 198 -19.01 10.53 12.67
CA GLY A 198 -18.64 11.79 12.00
C GLY A 198 -17.32 11.76 11.25
N SER A 199 -16.37 10.89 11.61
CA SER A 199 -15.09 10.73 10.94
C SER A 199 -14.56 9.30 11.05
N ALA A 200 -13.71 8.89 10.09
CA ALA A 200 -12.99 7.62 10.12
C ALA A 200 -11.49 7.77 10.51
N LYS A 201 -11.03 8.96 10.89
CA LYS A 201 -9.61 9.24 11.18
C LYS A 201 -9.04 8.41 12.35
N ASP A 202 -9.90 7.92 13.24
CA ASP A 202 -9.51 7.07 14.37
C ASP A 202 -9.40 5.58 14.00
N ILE A 203 -9.71 5.21 12.75
CA ILE A 203 -9.59 3.83 12.22
C ILE A 203 -8.71 3.71 10.97
N MET A 204 -8.55 4.77 10.18
CA MET A 204 -7.80 4.73 8.92
C MET A 204 -7.07 6.04 8.61
N THR A 205 -6.06 5.96 7.73
CA THR A 205 -5.34 7.10 7.14
C THR A 205 -5.40 7.10 5.61
N ALA A 206 -5.70 5.96 5.00
CA ALA A 206 -5.78 5.80 3.56
C ALA A 206 -6.84 4.76 3.18
N VAL A 207 -7.30 4.82 1.93
CA VAL A 207 -8.12 3.78 1.31
C VAL A 207 -7.37 3.20 0.11
N ASN A 208 -7.37 1.88 -0.03
CA ASN A 208 -7.14 1.17 -1.28
C ASN A 208 -8.49 0.69 -1.81
N GLN A 209 -8.76 0.84 -3.10
CA GLN A 209 -9.98 0.31 -3.70
C GLN A 209 -9.65 -0.61 -4.87
N GLU A 210 -10.18 -1.83 -4.76
CA GLU A 210 -10.23 -2.86 -5.80
C GLU A 210 -11.70 -3.06 -6.24
N SER A 211 -12.08 -2.94 -7.50
CA SER A 211 -11.45 -2.10 -8.51
C SER A 211 -12.44 -1.07 -9.05
N VAL A 212 -11.96 0.11 -9.42
CA VAL A 212 -12.81 1.22 -9.85
C VAL A 212 -13.07 1.17 -11.35
N TRP A 213 -12.07 0.77 -12.15
CA TRP A 213 -12.10 0.85 -13.62
C TRP A 213 -12.04 -0.51 -14.30
N SER A 214 -11.30 -1.46 -13.75
CA SER A 214 -11.25 -2.85 -14.19
C SER A 214 -12.27 -3.72 -13.46
N SER A 215 -12.39 -4.96 -13.91
CA SER A 215 -13.03 -6.04 -13.17
C SER A 215 -12.25 -7.34 -13.35
N ILE A 216 -12.38 -8.26 -12.40
CA ILE A 216 -11.87 -9.62 -12.51
C ILE A 216 -13.04 -10.51 -12.95
N ARG A 217 -12.79 -11.44 -13.87
CA ARG A 217 -13.73 -12.51 -14.25
C ARG A 217 -13.13 -13.83 -13.77
N PHE A 218 -13.45 -14.21 -12.54
CA PHE A 218 -12.81 -15.33 -11.83
C PHE A 218 -12.96 -16.66 -12.58
N GLU A 219 -14.12 -16.90 -13.20
CA GLU A 219 -14.43 -18.14 -13.93
C GLU A 219 -13.51 -18.36 -15.13
N THR A 220 -12.98 -17.28 -15.70
CA THR A 220 -12.11 -17.33 -16.88
C THR A 220 -10.68 -16.86 -16.59
N SER A 221 -10.40 -16.44 -15.35
CA SER A 221 -9.13 -15.80 -14.97
C SER A 221 -8.72 -14.65 -15.91
N THR A 222 -9.71 -13.87 -16.38
CA THR A 222 -9.47 -12.73 -17.29
C THR A 222 -9.88 -11.40 -16.69
N PHE A 223 -9.43 -10.31 -17.30
CA PHE A 223 -9.75 -8.94 -16.89
C PHE A 223 -10.78 -8.29 -17.79
N GLY A 224 -11.76 -7.66 -17.15
CA GLY A 224 -12.78 -6.85 -17.78
C GLY A 224 -12.64 -5.37 -17.48
N LYS A 225 -13.64 -4.63 -17.96
CA LYS A 225 -13.85 -3.22 -17.63
C LYS A 225 -15.09 -3.12 -16.74
N GLN A 226 -14.99 -2.29 -15.72
CA GLN A 226 -16.08 -2.08 -14.78
C GLN A 226 -17.32 -1.45 -15.44
N PRO A 227 -18.55 -1.90 -15.11
CA PRO A 227 -19.79 -1.23 -15.49
C PRO A 227 -19.81 0.24 -15.05
N LYS A 228 -20.54 1.09 -15.80
CA LYS A 228 -20.49 2.54 -15.61
C LYS A 228 -21.00 2.96 -14.23
N ASP A 229 -22.06 2.33 -13.76
CA ASP A 229 -22.71 2.51 -12.46
C ASP A 229 -21.79 2.07 -11.32
N VAL A 230 -21.17 0.89 -11.41
CA VAL A 230 -20.22 0.40 -10.40
C VAL A 230 -18.98 1.31 -10.34
N ARG A 231 -18.43 1.70 -11.49
CA ARG A 231 -17.34 2.69 -11.56
C ARG A 231 -17.73 4.03 -10.93
N LYS A 232 -18.97 4.49 -11.17
CA LYS A 232 -19.48 5.72 -10.57
C LYS A 232 -19.55 5.59 -9.06
N TYR A 233 -20.09 4.49 -8.56
CA TYR A 233 -20.19 4.20 -7.13
C TYR A 233 -18.82 4.26 -6.44
N PHE A 234 -17.84 3.50 -6.92
CA PHE A 234 -16.51 3.49 -6.30
C PHE A 234 -15.73 4.79 -6.52
N SER A 235 -15.92 5.46 -7.65
CA SER A 235 -15.38 6.82 -7.85
C SER A 235 -15.94 7.79 -6.80
N ASP A 236 -17.24 7.75 -6.52
CA ASP A 236 -17.86 8.60 -5.50
C ASP A 236 -17.35 8.25 -4.10
N TYR A 237 -17.16 6.96 -3.80
CA TYR A 237 -16.60 6.50 -2.52
C TYR A 237 -15.18 7.04 -2.28
N VAL A 238 -14.24 6.80 -3.22
CA VAL A 238 -12.85 7.23 -3.02
C VAL A 238 -12.71 8.75 -2.99
N GLN A 239 -13.57 9.49 -3.71
CA GLN A 239 -13.63 10.96 -3.62
C GLN A 239 -14.13 11.42 -2.25
N LYS A 240 -15.09 10.73 -1.64
CA LYS A 240 -15.52 11.02 -0.26
C LYS A 240 -14.40 10.73 0.75
N CYS A 241 -13.58 9.70 0.55
CA CYS A 241 -12.41 9.43 1.38
C CYS A 241 -11.36 10.55 1.23
N LYS A 242 -11.08 10.98 -0.01
CA LYS A 242 -10.19 12.13 -0.28
C LYS A 242 -10.66 13.40 0.43
N LYS A 243 -11.95 13.71 0.39
CA LYS A 243 -12.53 14.89 1.07
C LYS A 243 -12.31 14.86 2.58
N ASP A 244 -12.27 13.67 3.17
CA ASP A 244 -11.96 13.46 4.59
C ASP A 244 -10.45 13.47 4.89
N ARG A 245 -9.62 13.84 3.91
CA ARG A 245 -8.16 13.88 3.96
C ARG A 245 -7.50 12.50 4.09
N MET A 246 -8.16 11.45 3.60
CA MET A 246 -7.51 10.15 3.41
C MET A 246 -6.68 10.17 2.13
N GLU A 247 -5.51 9.54 2.15
CA GLU A 247 -4.82 9.19 0.91
C GLU A 247 -5.63 8.12 0.16
N VAL A 248 -5.56 8.15 -1.17
CA VAL A 248 -6.35 7.26 -2.04
C VAL A 248 -5.41 6.50 -2.97
N TYR A 249 -5.55 5.19 -2.92
CA TYR A 249 -4.84 4.21 -3.72
C TYR A 249 -5.85 3.41 -4.53
N LEU A 250 -5.60 3.23 -5.83
CA LEU A 250 -6.36 2.30 -6.64
C LEU A 250 -5.51 1.08 -6.95
N LEU A 251 -6.08 -0.10 -6.80
CA LEU A 251 -5.53 -1.34 -7.32
C LEU A 251 -6.47 -1.84 -8.42
N GLU A 252 -5.93 -1.92 -9.63
CA GLU A 252 -6.67 -2.26 -10.84
C GLU A 252 -6.00 -3.46 -11.52
N TYR A 253 -6.79 -4.29 -12.20
CA TYR A 253 -6.36 -5.52 -12.85
C TYR A 253 -6.66 -5.43 -14.34
N THR A 254 -5.66 -5.13 -15.17
CA THR A 254 -5.86 -5.05 -16.62
C THR A 254 -4.57 -5.05 -17.42
N LYS A 255 -4.62 -5.69 -18.60
CA LYS A 255 -3.59 -5.62 -19.64
C LYS A 255 -3.97 -4.64 -20.77
N ASP A 256 -5.17 -4.07 -20.73
CA ASP A 256 -5.68 -3.17 -21.79
C ASP A 256 -5.01 -1.79 -21.73
N LYS A 257 -4.19 -1.49 -22.73
CA LYS A 257 -3.43 -0.22 -22.83
C LYS A 257 -4.34 1.02 -22.85
N LYS A 258 -5.55 0.97 -23.42
CA LYS A 258 -6.50 2.10 -23.44
C LYS A 258 -7.10 2.32 -22.06
N LEU A 259 -7.47 1.26 -21.33
CA LEU A 259 -7.98 1.34 -19.97
C LEU A 259 -6.90 1.85 -19.00
N ILE A 260 -5.66 1.34 -19.13
CA ILE A 260 -4.50 1.80 -18.36
C ILE A 260 -4.32 3.32 -18.49
N ARG A 261 -4.36 3.87 -19.71
CA ARG A 261 -4.23 5.32 -19.92
C ARG A 261 -5.34 6.10 -19.21
N LYS A 262 -6.57 5.61 -19.21
CA LYS A 262 -7.71 6.24 -18.52
C LYS A 262 -7.55 6.22 -17.00
N ILE A 263 -7.12 5.09 -16.43
CA ILE A 263 -6.81 4.96 -15.00
C ILE A 263 -5.72 5.96 -14.60
N LYS A 264 -4.59 5.98 -15.33
CA LYS A 264 -3.49 6.91 -15.07
C LYS A 264 -3.92 8.38 -15.13
N GLN A 265 -4.72 8.74 -16.14
CA GLN A 265 -5.25 10.10 -16.27
C GLN A 265 -6.19 10.46 -15.10
N TYR A 266 -7.08 9.54 -14.72
CA TYR A 266 -7.99 9.73 -13.59
C TYR A 266 -7.21 9.94 -12.29
N CYS A 267 -6.22 9.09 -12.00
CA CYS A 267 -5.42 9.20 -10.79
C CYS A 267 -4.57 10.48 -10.79
N ARG A 268 -3.95 10.85 -11.91
CA ARG A 268 -3.20 12.11 -12.04
C ARG A 268 -4.08 13.33 -11.77
N LYS A 269 -5.27 13.39 -12.40
CA LYS A 269 -6.23 14.50 -12.20
C LYS A 269 -6.64 14.61 -10.73
N ASN A 270 -6.78 13.48 -10.05
CA ASN A 270 -7.24 13.43 -8.68
C ASN A 270 -6.13 13.39 -7.63
N LYS A 271 -4.85 13.38 -8.01
CA LYS A 271 -3.71 13.17 -7.11
C LYS A 271 -3.85 11.87 -6.30
N PHE A 272 -4.27 10.79 -6.97
CA PHE A 272 -4.35 9.45 -6.39
C PHE A 272 -3.12 8.62 -6.77
N HIS A 273 -2.78 7.67 -5.90
CA HIS A 273 -1.81 6.62 -6.20
C HIS A 273 -2.51 5.48 -6.93
N TYR A 274 -1.75 4.70 -7.68
CA TYR A 274 -2.30 3.53 -8.36
C TYR A 274 -1.25 2.44 -8.52
N TYR A 275 -1.72 1.21 -8.48
CA TYR A 275 -1.02 0.03 -8.95
C TYR A 275 -1.93 -0.67 -9.97
N ILE A 276 -1.38 -1.01 -11.14
CA ILE A 276 -2.11 -1.76 -12.16
C ILE A 276 -1.41 -3.09 -12.29
N SER A 277 -2.06 -4.14 -11.78
CA SER A 277 -1.60 -5.51 -11.87
C SER A 277 -2.06 -6.14 -13.17
N ASP A 278 -1.24 -7.04 -13.68
CA ASP A 278 -1.55 -7.94 -14.79
C ASP A 278 -1.77 -9.40 -14.33
N SER A 279 -1.81 -9.60 -13.01
CA SER A 279 -2.03 -10.87 -12.31
C SER A 279 -2.99 -10.68 -11.12
N ILE A 280 -3.92 -11.62 -10.93
CA ILE A 280 -4.82 -11.64 -9.75
C ILE A 280 -4.01 -11.95 -8.48
N GLU A 281 -2.97 -12.77 -8.62
CA GLU A 281 -2.14 -13.26 -7.51
C GLU A 281 -1.24 -12.18 -6.90
N LEU A 282 -1.03 -11.06 -7.61
CA LEU A 282 -0.15 -9.98 -7.16
C LEU A 282 1.28 -10.50 -6.87
N ASP A 283 1.88 -11.17 -7.86
CA ASP A 283 3.21 -11.78 -7.81
C ASP A 283 4.34 -10.96 -8.46
#